data_AF-A0AA46PSI3-F1
#
_entry.id   AF-A0AA46PSI3-F1
#
_cell.length_a   1.000
_cell.length_b   1.000
_cell.length_c   1.000
_cell.angle_alpha   90.00
_cell.angle_beta   90.00
_cell.angle_gamma   90.00
#
_symmetry.space_group_name_H-M   'P 1'
#
loop_
_entity.id
_entity.type
_entity.pdbx_description
1 polymer ?
#
loop_
_entity_poly.entity_id
_entity_poly.type
_entity_poly.pdbx_seq_one_letter_code
_entity_poly.pdbx_strand_id
1 'polypeptide(L)'
;MTEPGQKTFTCTLEVRWADSDRLGHVNNTKFVEYMQEARIKFLQSGPFARGAVVVRKMDVEFLRPLKDDSGPITVAISVLHVGNSSYTLRHVITDVQGNPCGSGDAVLVGFDPRTETSRPLSAEERAVLEEYVAAPVA
;
A
#
# COMPACT_ATOMS: atom_id res chain seq x y z
N MET A 1 7.77 -17.26 24.11
CA MET A 1 7.47 -17.41 22.67
C MET A 1 6.36 -16.44 22.37
N THR A 2 6.70 -15.24 21.92
CA THR A 2 5.75 -14.19 21.55
C THR A 2 5.28 -14.49 20.15
N GLU A 3 3.98 -14.66 19.93
CA GLU A 3 3.44 -14.76 18.56
C GLU A 3 3.90 -13.52 17.78
N PRO A 4 4.42 -13.67 16.54
CA PRO A 4 4.78 -12.50 15.74
C PRO A 4 3.52 -11.68 15.48
N GLY A 5 3.45 -10.51 16.11
CA GLY A 5 2.32 -9.61 16.01
C GLY A 5 2.15 -9.11 14.58
N GLN A 6 0.98 -9.36 14.03
CA GLN A 6 0.43 -8.93 12.74
C GLN A 6 0.41 -7.39 12.61
N LYS A 7 1.57 -6.77 12.41
CA LYS A 7 1.68 -5.31 12.36
C LYS A 7 1.00 -4.80 11.08
N THR A 8 0.15 -3.78 11.22
CA THR A 8 -0.45 -3.08 10.08
C THR A 8 0.08 -1.65 10.08
N PHE A 9 0.58 -1.19 8.93
CA PHE A 9 0.94 0.21 8.77
C PHE A 9 -0.31 1.01 8.40
N THR A 10 -0.50 2.18 9.01
CA THR A 10 -1.62 3.07 8.67
C THR A 10 -1.13 4.48 8.50
N CYS A 11 -1.63 5.19 7.49
CA CYS A 11 -1.43 6.63 7.36
C CYS A 11 -2.71 7.34 6.94
N THR A 12 -2.83 8.59 7.37
CA THR A 12 -3.94 9.48 7.01
C THR A 12 -3.54 10.36 5.83
N LEU A 13 -4.43 10.47 4.83
CA LEU A 13 -4.27 11.30 3.64
C LEU A 13 -5.47 12.24 3.47
N GLU A 14 -5.22 13.46 3.02
CA GLU A 14 -6.29 14.42 2.72
C GLU A 14 -6.91 14.15 1.35
N VAL A 15 -8.24 14.21 1.28
CA VAL A 15 -8.95 14.25 0.00
C VAL A 15 -8.94 15.69 -0.48
N ARG A 16 -8.34 15.94 -1.65
CA ARG A 16 -8.23 17.29 -2.20
C ARG A 16 -9.44 17.55 -3.09
N TRP A 17 -9.92 18.79 -3.10
CA TRP A 17 -10.99 19.20 -4.01
C TRP A 17 -10.67 18.89 -5.50
N ALA A 18 -9.39 18.99 -5.89
CA ALA A 18 -8.92 18.69 -7.24
C ALA A 18 -8.89 17.19 -7.58
N ASP A 19 -9.10 16.30 -6.60
CA ASP A 19 -9.15 14.85 -6.83
C ASP A 19 -10.53 14.40 -7.33
N SER A 20 -11.56 15.22 -7.12
CA SER A 20 -12.94 14.96 -7.55
C SER A 20 -13.15 15.22 -9.04
N ASP A 21 -13.94 14.36 -9.69
CA ASP A 21 -14.35 14.51 -11.07
C ASP A 21 -15.67 15.28 -11.21
N ARG A 22 -16.17 15.40 -12.45
CA ARG A 22 -17.41 16.14 -12.76
C ARG A 22 -18.67 15.56 -12.11
N LEU A 23 -18.64 14.30 -11.67
CA LEU A 23 -19.74 13.63 -10.99
C LEU A 23 -19.72 13.85 -9.47
N GLY A 24 -18.73 14.59 -8.96
CA GLY A 24 -18.62 14.92 -7.55
C GLY A 24 -18.08 13.77 -6.70
N HIS A 25 -17.36 12.83 -7.31
CA HIS A 25 -16.64 11.76 -6.62
C HIS A 25 -15.16 11.86 -6.93
N VAL A 26 -14.32 11.45 -5.99
CA VAL A 26 -12.89 11.25 -6.20
C VAL A 26 -12.67 10.33 -7.41
N ASN A 27 -11.83 10.77 -8.35
CA ASN A 27 -11.54 10.02 -9.55
C ASN A 27 -10.89 8.67 -9.21
N ASN A 28 -11.24 7.62 -9.95
CA ASN A 28 -10.68 6.28 -9.75
C ASN A 28 -9.15 6.23 -9.77
N THR A 29 -8.48 7.06 -10.56
CA THR A 29 -7.01 7.10 -10.62
C THR A 29 -6.40 7.63 -9.33
N LYS A 30 -7.13 8.46 -8.57
CA LYS A 30 -6.67 9.02 -7.30
C LYS A 30 -6.58 7.99 -6.19
N PHE A 31 -7.39 6.93 -6.24
CA PHE A 31 -7.21 5.79 -5.32
C PHE A 31 -5.82 5.16 -5.50
N VAL A 32 -5.35 5.02 -6.74
CA VAL A 32 -4.01 4.48 -7.04
C VAL A 32 -2.92 5.41 -6.50
N GLU A 33 -3.09 6.73 -6.67
CA GLU A 33 -2.18 7.74 -6.12
C GLU A 33 -2.16 7.72 -4.59
N TYR A 34 -3.30 7.62 -3.91
CA TYR A 34 -3.38 7.49 -2.46
C TYR A 34 -2.67 6.24 -1.95
N MET A 35 -2.88 5.10 -2.61
CA MET A 35 -2.16 3.86 -2.29
C MET A 35 -0.65 4.00 -2.53
N GLN A 36 -0.23 4.70 -3.59
CA GLN A 36 1.19 4.99 -3.85
C GLN A 36 1.78 5.88 -2.75
N GLU A 37 1.10 6.95 -2.36
CA GLU A 37 1.58 7.83 -1.28
C GLU A 37 1.72 7.05 0.04
N ALA A 38 0.73 6.21 0.36
CA ALA A 38 0.80 5.32 1.51
C ALA A 38 1.99 4.35 1.44
N ARG A 39 2.29 3.77 0.27
CA ARG A 39 3.48 2.92 0.08
C ARG A 39 4.78 3.68 0.31
N ILE A 40 4.88 4.91 -0.18
CA ILE A 40 6.08 5.74 0.03
C ILE A 40 6.27 5.95 1.54
N LYS A 41 5.21 6.30 2.27
CA LYS A 41 5.25 6.47 3.74
C LYS A 41 5.61 5.16 4.45
N PHE A 42 5.06 4.03 4.03
CA PHE A 42 5.41 2.69 4.56
C PHE A 42 6.90 2.37 4.34
N LEU A 43 7.41 2.52 3.12
CA LEU A 43 8.81 2.25 2.79
C LEU A 43 9.77 3.20 3.52
N GLN A 44 9.37 4.44 3.77
CA GLN A 44 10.15 5.41 4.56
C GLN A 44 10.11 5.13 6.06
N SER A 45 9.10 4.40 6.56
CA SER A 45 8.94 4.11 7.98
C SER A 45 9.85 2.99 8.52
N GLY A 46 10.50 2.25 7.62
CA GLY A 46 11.42 1.15 7.96
C GLY A 46 12.75 1.23 7.20
N PRO A 47 13.65 0.25 7.37
CA PRO A 47 14.95 0.20 6.67
C PRO A 47 14.83 0.02 5.14
N PHE A 48 13.62 -0.11 4.59
CA PHE A 48 13.35 -0.19 3.15
C PHE A 48 13.80 1.05 2.36
N ALA A 49 14.02 2.18 3.04
CA ALA A 49 14.39 3.45 2.42
C ALA A 49 15.64 3.41 1.52
N ARG A 50 16.43 2.32 1.56
CA ARG A 50 17.67 2.18 0.80
C ARG A 50 17.55 1.37 -0.50
N GLY A 51 16.47 0.61 -0.70
CA GLY A 51 16.32 -0.29 -1.85
C GLY A 51 15.35 0.24 -2.90
N ALA A 52 15.78 0.36 -4.16
CA ALA A 52 14.86 0.66 -5.27
C ALA A 52 13.88 -0.51 -5.48
N VAL A 53 12.62 -0.18 -5.73
CA VAL A 53 11.53 -1.12 -6.06
C VAL A 53 10.66 -0.55 -7.17
N VAL A 54 10.06 -1.43 -7.97
CA VAL A 54 9.10 -1.07 -9.02
C VAL A 54 7.79 -1.83 -8.84
N VAL A 55 6.68 -1.24 -9.26
CA VAL A 55 5.36 -1.91 -9.25
C VAL A 55 5.24 -2.76 -10.51
N ARG A 56 5.13 -4.08 -10.35
CA ARG A 56 4.93 -5.04 -11.46
C ARG A 56 3.46 -5.19 -11.84
N LYS A 57 2.57 -5.16 -10.85
CA LYS A 57 1.11 -5.33 -11.00
C LYS A 57 0.41 -4.54 -9.90
N MET A 58 -0.74 -3.98 -10.23
CA MET A 58 -1.69 -3.50 -9.25
C MET A 58 -3.11 -3.83 -9.70
N ASP A 59 -3.94 -4.32 -8.79
CA ASP A 59 -5.38 -4.43 -8.96
C ASP A 59 -6.09 -3.61 -7.88
N VAL A 60 -7.26 -3.06 -8.22
CA VAL A 60 -8.01 -2.15 -7.35
C VAL A 60 -9.50 -2.46 -7.46
N GLU A 61 -10.13 -2.61 -6.31
CA GLU A 61 -11.58 -2.71 -6.14
C GLU A 61 -12.11 -1.40 -5.57
N PHE A 62 -13.09 -0.81 -6.25
CA PHE A 62 -13.78 0.41 -5.83
C PHE A 62 -15.10 0.02 -5.15
N LEU A 63 -15.13 0.04 -3.83
CA LEU A 63 -16.23 -0.49 -3.02
C LEU A 63 -17.30 0.58 -2.74
N ARG A 64 -16.85 1.80 -2.44
CA ARG A 64 -17.72 2.95 -2.18
C ARG A 64 -17.10 4.23 -2.75
N PRO A 65 -17.90 5.17 -3.27
CA PRO A 65 -17.37 6.44 -3.75
C PRO A 65 -16.82 7.26 -2.58
N LEU A 66 -15.67 7.89 -2.79
CA LEU A 66 -15.18 8.98 -1.94
C LEU A 66 -15.67 10.31 -2.52
N LYS A 67 -15.95 11.25 -1.63
CA LYS A 67 -16.29 12.66 -1.92
C LYS A 67 -15.41 13.57 -1.08
N ASP A 68 -15.49 14.87 -1.32
CA ASP A 68 -14.69 15.88 -0.59
C ASP A 68 -14.87 15.78 0.94
N ASP A 69 -16.07 15.43 1.41
CA ASP A 69 -16.42 15.26 2.83
C ASP A 69 -16.11 13.87 3.40
N SER A 70 -15.64 12.94 2.56
CA SER A 70 -15.19 11.61 3.01
C SER A 70 -13.79 11.64 3.64
N GLY A 71 -13.06 12.74 3.43
CA GLY A 71 -11.73 12.98 3.97
C GLY A 71 -11.71 13.48 5.42
N PRO A 72 -10.58 13.35 6.12
CA PRO A 72 -9.37 12.66 5.66
C PRO A 72 -9.57 11.14 5.60
N ILE A 73 -8.94 10.48 4.62
CA ILE A 73 -9.01 9.03 4.49
C ILE A 73 -7.88 8.37 5.26
N THR A 74 -8.11 7.13 5.69
CA THR A 74 -7.05 6.27 6.23
C THR A 74 -6.70 5.20 5.22
N VAL A 75 -5.40 5.02 4.97
CA VAL A 75 -4.88 3.92 4.15
C VAL A 75 -4.13 2.96 5.05
N ALA A 76 -4.62 1.73 5.15
CA ALA A 76 -3.96 0.63 5.86
C ALA A 76 -3.17 -0.23 4.86
N ILE A 77 -1.96 -0.63 5.25
CA ILE A 77 -1.07 -1.50 4.47
C ILE A 77 -0.72 -2.75 5.28
N SER A 78 -0.88 -3.90 4.65
CA SER A 78 -0.37 -5.19 5.13
C SER A 78 0.36 -5.93 4.03
N VAL A 79 1.26 -6.85 4.41
CA VAL A 79 1.99 -7.71 3.47
C VAL A 79 1.20 -9.01 3.30
N LEU A 80 0.84 -9.36 2.06
CA LEU A 80 0.17 -10.62 1.76
C LEU A 80 1.15 -11.77 1.50
N HIS A 81 2.28 -11.45 0.89
CA HIS A 81 3.27 -12.46 0.50
C HIS A 81 4.66 -11.83 0.33
N VAL A 82 5.70 -12.56 0.76
CA VAL A 82 7.12 -12.22 0.53
C VAL A 82 7.78 -13.35 -0.24
N GLY A 83 8.22 -13.05 -1.46
CA GLY A 83 9.00 -13.97 -2.31
C GLY A 83 10.49 -13.67 -2.26
N ASN A 84 11.24 -14.14 -3.28
CA ASN A 84 12.69 -13.92 -3.36
C ASN A 84 13.06 -12.49 -3.79
N SER A 85 12.48 -12.02 -4.90
CA SER A 85 12.73 -10.69 -5.48
C SER A 85 11.50 -9.79 -5.46
N SER A 86 10.38 -10.24 -4.92
CA SER A 86 9.10 -9.52 -4.95
C SER A 86 8.30 -9.74 -3.68
N TYR A 87 7.39 -8.82 -3.39
CA TYR A 87 6.42 -8.92 -2.31
C TYR A 87 5.09 -8.29 -2.74
N THR A 88 4.01 -8.70 -2.08
CA THR A 88 2.66 -8.21 -2.36
C THR A 88 2.14 -7.43 -1.16
N LEU A 89 1.71 -6.20 -1.39
CA LEU A 89 1.08 -5.34 -0.39
C LEU A 89 -0.42 -5.24 -0.67
N ARG A 90 -1.24 -5.38 0.37
CA ARG A 90 -2.64 -4.99 0.36
C ARG A 90 -2.79 -3.58 0.90
N HIS A 91 -3.61 -2.78 0.24
CA HIS A 91 -4.03 -1.46 0.67
C HIS A 91 -5.53 -1.48 0.91
N VAL A 92 -5.98 -0.93 2.04
CA VAL A 92 -7.40 -0.70 2.31
C VAL A 92 -7.58 0.78 2.61
N ILE A 93 -8.47 1.42 1.86
CA ILE A 93 -8.83 2.83 2.04
C ILE A 93 -10.15 2.89 2.80
N THR A 94 -10.19 3.61 3.92
CA THR A 94 -11.41 3.91 4.66
C THR A 94 -11.67 5.41 4.70
N ASP A 95 -12.94 5.80 4.66
CA ASP A 95 -13.36 7.18 4.90
C ASP A 95 -13.21 7.59 6.37
N VAL A 96 -13.53 8.85 6.67
CA VAL A 96 -13.51 9.43 8.02
C VAL A 96 -14.46 8.72 9.00
N GLN A 97 -15.47 7.99 8.50
CA GLN A 97 -16.40 7.20 9.31
C GLN A 97 -15.92 5.75 9.50
N GLY A 98 -14.79 5.37 8.91
CA GLY A 98 -14.23 4.02 8.96
C GLY A 98 -14.85 3.03 7.96
N ASN A 99 -15.66 3.49 7.01
CA ASN A 99 -16.21 2.59 5.98
C ASN A 99 -15.13 2.27 4.94
N PRO A 100 -14.95 1.00 4.53
CA PRO A 100 -14.05 0.68 3.44
C PRO A 100 -14.61 1.21 2.11
N CYS A 101 -13.78 1.99 1.40
CA CYS A 101 -14.12 2.64 0.14
C CYS A 101 -13.37 2.03 -1.04
N GLY A 102 -12.16 1.50 -0.81
CA GLY A 102 -11.41 0.80 -1.83
C GLY A 102 -10.40 -0.18 -1.23
N SER A 103 -10.07 -1.20 -2.01
CA SER A 103 -9.03 -2.17 -1.70
C SER A 103 -8.12 -2.32 -2.92
N GLY A 104 -6.83 -2.59 -2.72
CA GLY A 104 -5.95 -2.87 -3.85
C GLY A 104 -4.68 -3.60 -3.47
N ASP A 105 -4.33 -4.60 -4.28
CA ASP A 105 -3.12 -5.38 -4.10
C ASP A 105 -2.05 -4.93 -5.11
N ALA A 106 -0.86 -4.62 -4.63
CA ALA A 106 0.28 -4.24 -5.46
C ALA A 106 1.43 -5.24 -5.29
N VAL A 107 1.93 -5.75 -6.41
CA VAL A 107 3.15 -6.57 -6.45
C VAL A 107 4.33 -5.66 -6.72
N LEU A 108 5.23 -5.55 -5.75
CA LEU A 108 6.48 -4.82 -5.86
C LEU A 108 7.65 -5.77 -6.09
N VAL A 109 8.61 -5.34 -6.90
CA VAL A 109 9.81 -6.10 -7.25
C VAL A 109 11.04 -5.27 -6.87
N GLY A 110 11.99 -5.89 -6.17
CA GLY A 110 13.30 -5.31 -5.92
C GLY A 110 13.99 -5.03 -7.25
N PHE A 111 14.46 -3.80 -7.44
CA PHE A 111 14.99 -3.34 -8.71
C PHE A 111 16.42 -2.83 -8.54
N ASP A 112 17.27 -3.10 -9.54
CA ASP A 112 18.60 -2.52 -9.66
C ASP A 112 18.59 -1.42 -10.75
N PRO A 113 18.67 -0.13 -10.37
CA PRO A 113 18.64 0.98 -11.32
C PRO A 113 19.84 1.03 -12.27
N ARG A 114 20.94 0.34 -11.97
CA ARG A 114 22.14 0.34 -12.84
C ARG A 114 21.98 -0.63 -14.00
N THR A 115 21.38 -1.78 -13.74
CA THR A 115 21.21 -2.85 -14.73
C THR A 115 19.80 -2.85 -15.32
N GLU A 116 18.86 -2.11 -14.74
CA GLU A 116 17.44 -2.09 -15.07
C GLU A 116 16.76 -3.47 -14.99
N THR A 117 17.22 -4.30 -14.05
CA THR A 117 16.69 -5.66 -13.85
C THR A 117 16.22 -5.90 -12.42
N SER A 118 15.49 -7.00 -12.22
CA SER A 118 15.07 -7.43 -10.88
C SER A 118 16.26 -7.91 -10.06
N ARG A 119 16.29 -7.56 -8.77
CA ARG A 119 17.24 -8.08 -7.78
C ARG A 119 16.53 -8.85 -6.66
N PRO A 120 17.21 -9.78 -5.98
CA PRO A 120 16.73 -10.35 -4.73
C PRO A 120 16.50 -9.26 -3.67
N LEU A 121 15.53 -9.50 -2.80
CA LEU A 121 15.36 -8.73 -1.57
C LEU A 121 16.49 -9.10 -0.59
N SER A 122 17.02 -8.11 0.12
CA SER A 122 18.02 -8.33 1.16
C SER A 122 17.39 -9.05 2.37
N ALA A 123 18.22 -9.67 3.21
CA ALA A 123 17.74 -10.31 4.43
C ALA A 123 17.04 -9.32 5.38
N GLU A 124 17.51 -8.07 5.43
CA GLU A 124 16.92 -6.99 6.22
C GLU A 124 15.56 -6.55 5.65
N GLU A 125 15.45 -6.37 4.33
CA GLU A 125 14.18 -6.06 3.66
C GLU A 125 13.16 -7.18 3.94
N ARG A 126 13.56 -8.45 3.82
CA ARG A 126 12.65 -9.58 4.07
C ARG A 126 12.20 -9.63 5.53
N ALA A 127 13.13 -9.50 6.48
CA ALA A 127 12.80 -9.56 7.91
C ALA A 127 11.77 -8.49 8.30
N VAL A 128 11.91 -7.26 7.79
CA VAL A 128 10.92 -6.21 8.11
C VAL A 128 9.59 -6.46 7.40
N LEU A 129 9.57 -6.93 6.15
CA LEU A 129 8.30 -7.28 5.49
C LEU A 129 7.54 -8.38 6.25
N GLU A 130 8.27 -9.35 6.80
CA GLU A 130 7.72 -10.47 7.56
C GLU A 130 6.99 -10.03 8.84
N GLU A 131 7.36 -8.89 9.44
CA GLU A 131 6.63 -8.29 10.59
C GLU A 131 5.21 -7.83 10.23
N TYR A 132 4.95 -7.52 8.96
CA TYR A 132 3.67 -7.00 8.48
C TYR A 132 2.85 -8.05 7.73
N VAL A 133 3.27 -9.32 7.72
CA VAL A 133 2.54 -10.38 7.03
C VAL A 133 1.19 -10.59 7.71
N ALA A 134 0.12 -10.40 6.94
CA ALA A 134 -1.23 -10.66 7.42
C ALA A 134 -1.40 -12.16 7.73
N ALA A 135 -2.09 -12.49 8.81
CA ALA A 135 -2.49 -13.86 9.07
C ALA A 135 -3.33 -14.38 7.88
N PRO A 136 -3.18 -15.66 7.48
CA PRO A 136 -4.07 -16.25 6.49
C PRO A 136 -5.52 -16.08 6.95
N VAL A 137 -6.38 -15.56 6.08
CA VAL A 137 -7.82 -15.64 6.31
C VAL A 137 -8.18 -17.11 6.09
N ALA A 138 -8.54 -17.79 7.18
CA ALA A 138 -8.99 -19.19 7.16
C ALA A 138 -10.31 -19.37 6.41
#